data_AF-A0A2H0TNN6-F1
#
_entry.id   AF-A0A2H0TNN6-F1
#
_cell.length_a   1.000
_cell.length_b   1.000
_cell.length_c   1.000
_cell.angle_alpha   90.00
_cell.angle_beta   90.00
_cell.angle_gamma   90.00
#
_symmetry.space_group_name_H-M   'P 1'
#
loop_
_entity.id
_entity.type
_entity.pdbx_description
1 polymer ?
#
loop_
_entity_poly.entity_id
_entity_poly.type
_entity_poly.pdbx_seq_one_letter_code
_entity_poly.pdbx_strand_id
1 'polypeptide(L)'
;MSAMSNKIKKSSRKQKSLIEIESKLLTGVVTIGSPAFYLTIFGFVYRIKERKYLATRNNFRIILYYFMLAIRFARVGKKNKAQFQIVAQEHTVAPGGRHIEVLGSWDPHQKVAVLKEERIKYWLSQGAQVSDSVYNLFVSKGVISGEKRKVKMPKKVEKVKAEEPKKEVPH
;
A
#
# COMPACT_ATOMS: atom_id res chain seq x y z
N MET A 1 -12.20 -60.89 17.31
CA MET A 1 -12.08 -60.32 15.95
C MET A 1 -13.44 -59.88 15.35
N SER A 2 -14.32 -59.19 16.10
CA SER A 2 -15.68 -58.85 15.61
C SER A 2 -16.01 -57.35 15.54
N ALA A 3 -15.32 -56.49 16.32
CA ALA A 3 -15.60 -55.06 16.35
C ALA A 3 -15.01 -54.26 15.15
N MET A 4 -13.96 -54.76 14.50
CA MET A 4 -13.30 -54.08 13.36
C MET A 4 -14.08 -54.20 12.05
N SER A 5 -14.88 -55.28 11.89
CA SER A 5 -15.61 -55.59 10.65
C SER A 5 -16.84 -54.69 10.43
N ASN A 6 -17.53 -54.31 11.50
CA ASN A 6 -18.73 -53.46 11.41
C ASN A 6 -18.41 -51.98 11.10
N LYS A 7 -17.18 -51.51 11.34
CA LYS A 7 -16.77 -50.14 11.02
C LYS A 7 -16.52 -49.96 9.51
N ILE A 8 -16.05 -51.01 8.84
CA ILE A 8 -15.77 -51.03 7.39
C ILE A 8 -17.07 -51.12 6.57
N LYS A 9 -18.06 -51.89 7.04
CA LYS A 9 -19.37 -52.01 6.36
C LYS A 9 -20.20 -50.72 6.40
N LYS A 10 -20.01 -49.88 7.42
CA LYS A 10 -20.79 -48.62 7.60
C LYS A 10 -20.25 -47.46 6.75
N SER A 11 -18.95 -47.42 6.41
CA SER A 11 -18.40 -46.37 5.53
C SER A 11 -18.73 -46.61 4.04
N SER A 12 -18.77 -47.88 3.60
CA SER A 12 -19.11 -48.24 2.21
C SER A 12 -20.57 -47.91 1.85
N ARG A 13 -21.52 -48.02 2.79
CA ARG A 13 -22.93 -47.61 2.55
C ARG A 13 -23.08 -46.09 2.38
N LYS A 14 -22.26 -45.30 3.08
CA LYS A 14 -22.33 -43.83 3.02
C LYS A 14 -21.69 -43.27 1.73
N GLN A 15 -20.71 -43.98 1.16
CA GLN A 15 -20.12 -43.63 -0.13
C GLN A 15 -21.04 -44.02 -1.31
N LYS A 16 -21.75 -45.16 -1.22
CA LYS A 16 -22.70 -45.57 -2.28
C LYS A 16 -23.91 -44.64 -2.43
N SER A 17 -24.39 -44.03 -1.34
CA SER A 17 -25.48 -43.03 -1.40
C SER A 17 -25.08 -41.67 -1.98
N LEU A 18 -23.80 -41.30 -1.92
CA LEU A 18 -23.33 -40.00 -2.42
C LEU A 18 -23.13 -40.01 -3.95
N ILE A 19 -22.74 -41.15 -4.51
CA ILE A 19 -22.56 -41.33 -5.97
C ILE A 19 -23.93 -41.42 -6.68
N GLU A 20 -24.95 -41.95 -6.00
CA GLU A 20 -26.31 -42.03 -6.55
C GLU A 20 -27.02 -40.66 -6.61
N ILE A 21 -26.66 -39.73 -5.71
CA ILE A 21 -27.17 -38.34 -5.70
C ILE A 21 -26.52 -37.48 -6.80
N GLU A 22 -25.24 -37.72 -7.13
CA GLU A 22 -24.57 -37.02 -8.24
C GLU A 22 -25.06 -37.48 -9.63
N SER A 23 -25.53 -38.72 -9.77
CA SER A 23 -26.07 -39.24 -11.03
C SER A 23 -27.49 -38.73 -11.39
N LYS A 24 -28.28 -38.31 -10.38
CA LYS A 24 -29.63 -37.78 -10.57
C LYS A 24 -29.70 -36.27 -10.84
N LEU A 25 -28.57 -35.56 -10.72
CA LEU A 25 -28.48 -34.14 -11.07
C LEU A 25 -28.02 -33.89 -12.51
N LEU A 26 -27.64 -34.95 -13.25
CA LEU A 26 -27.15 -34.85 -14.64
C LEU A 26 -28.13 -35.36 -15.71
N THR A 27 -29.37 -35.68 -15.34
CA THR A 27 -30.43 -36.14 -16.26
C THR A 27 -31.73 -35.35 -16.11
N GLY A 28 -31.61 -34.03 -16.00
CA GLY A 28 -32.74 -33.09 -16.02
C GLY A 28 -32.60 -32.08 -17.14
N VAL A 29 -33.02 -32.47 -18.35
CA VAL A 29 -33.20 -31.56 -19.49
C VAL A 29 -34.20 -30.47 -19.09
N VAL A 30 -33.72 -29.25 -18.85
CA VAL A 30 -34.55 -28.04 -18.79
C VAL A 30 -33.98 -27.06 -19.80
N THR A 31 -34.75 -26.91 -20.87
CA THR A 31 -34.64 -25.96 -21.97
C THR A 31 -33.98 -24.62 -21.61
N ILE A 32 -32.78 -24.41 -22.12
CA ILE A 32 -32.08 -23.12 -22.17
C ILE A 32 -32.73 -22.32 -23.31
N GLY A 33 -33.64 -21.39 -23.00
CA GLY A 33 -34.29 -20.63 -24.07
C GLY A 33 -35.31 -19.56 -23.64
N SER A 34 -35.32 -19.10 -22.39
CA SER A 34 -36.18 -17.98 -21.99
C SER A 34 -35.36 -16.68 -21.85
N PRO A 35 -35.66 -15.63 -22.64
CA PRO A 35 -34.98 -14.32 -22.57
C PRO A 35 -35.09 -13.65 -21.19
N ALA A 36 -36.06 -14.05 -20.37
CA ALA A 36 -36.27 -13.53 -19.03
C ALA A 36 -35.21 -13.96 -18.01
N PHE A 37 -34.42 -15.01 -18.30
CA PHE A 37 -33.35 -15.47 -17.40
C PHE A 37 -32.05 -14.69 -17.55
N TYR A 38 -31.83 -14.07 -18.72
CA TYR A 38 -30.67 -13.20 -18.93
C TYR A 38 -30.78 -11.90 -18.13
N LEU A 39 -31.99 -11.40 -17.85
CA LEU A 39 -32.16 -10.17 -17.05
C LEU A 39 -31.89 -10.36 -15.54
N THR A 40 -31.99 -11.59 -15.02
CA THR A 40 -31.66 -11.89 -13.62
C THR A 40 -30.16 -12.15 -13.42
N ILE A 41 -29.49 -12.78 -14.38
CA ILE A 41 -28.04 -13.03 -14.30
C ILE A 41 -27.23 -11.78 -14.69
N PHE A 42 -27.68 -10.98 -15.66
CA PHE A 42 -27.02 -9.70 -16.00
C PHE A 42 -27.22 -8.65 -14.89
N GLY A 43 -28.38 -8.65 -14.20
CA GLY A 43 -28.63 -7.79 -13.05
C GLY A 43 -27.76 -8.10 -11.82
N PHE A 44 -27.35 -9.36 -11.63
CA PHE A 44 -26.51 -9.75 -10.50
C PHE A 44 -25.01 -9.54 -10.77
N VAL A 45 -24.56 -9.68 -12.02
CA VAL A 45 -23.18 -9.34 -12.42
C VAL A 45 -22.95 -7.82 -12.40
N TYR A 46 -23.96 -7.01 -12.70
CA TYR A 46 -23.87 -5.55 -12.51
C TYR A 46 -24.00 -5.11 -11.03
N ARG A 47 -24.51 -5.96 -10.13
CA ARG A 47 -24.56 -5.69 -8.67
C ARG A 47 -23.19 -5.87 -7.98
N ILE A 48 -22.23 -6.58 -8.59
CA ILE A 48 -20.90 -6.84 -8.01
C ILE A 48 -19.80 -5.97 -8.66
N LYS A 49 -20.15 -5.10 -9.62
CA LYS A 49 -19.20 -4.14 -10.20
C LYS A 49 -19.17 -2.76 -9.49
N GLU A 50 -19.91 -2.60 -8.39
CA GLU A 50 -19.93 -1.40 -7.54
C GLU A 50 -19.37 -1.62 -6.12
N ARG A 51 -18.26 -2.35 -5.98
CA ARG A 51 -17.39 -2.23 -4.79
C ARG A 51 -16.03 -1.63 -5.10
N LYS A 52 -15.98 -0.74 -6.08
CA LYS A 52 -14.82 0.13 -6.36
C LYS A 52 -15.11 1.63 -6.23
N TYR A 53 -16.24 2.00 -5.62
CA TYR A 53 -16.59 3.39 -5.32
C TYR A 53 -17.19 3.52 -3.91
N LEU A 54 -16.39 3.24 -2.88
CA LEU A 54 -16.58 3.89 -1.58
C LEU A 54 -15.50 4.97 -1.44
N ALA A 55 -15.60 5.95 -2.34
CA ALA A 55 -14.89 7.21 -2.27
C ALA A 55 -15.82 8.23 -1.59
N THR A 56 -15.88 8.19 -0.26
CA THR A 56 -16.62 9.21 0.51
C THR A 56 -15.70 9.74 1.59
N ARG A 57 -15.15 10.94 1.36
CA ARG A 57 -14.47 11.95 2.22
C ARG A 57 -13.81 11.61 3.58
N ASN A 58 -14.18 10.54 4.28
CA ASN A 58 -13.70 10.19 5.62
C ASN A 58 -12.45 9.30 5.67
N ASN A 59 -12.02 8.69 4.57
CA ASN A 59 -10.73 7.98 4.54
C ASN A 59 -9.53 8.94 4.69
N PHE A 60 -9.68 10.22 4.31
CA PHE A 60 -8.65 11.22 4.56
C PHE A 60 -8.46 11.51 6.05
N ARG A 61 -9.53 11.49 6.86
CA ARG A 61 -9.43 11.74 8.31
C ARG A 61 -8.87 10.54 9.09
N ILE A 62 -9.16 9.31 8.66
CA ILE A 62 -8.61 8.09 9.29
C ILE A 62 -7.11 7.93 8.97
N ILE A 63 -6.70 8.22 7.73
CA ILE A 63 -5.27 8.23 7.35
C ILE A 63 -4.52 9.32 8.15
N LEU A 64 -5.12 10.47 8.42
CA LEU A 64 -4.48 11.53 9.21
C LEU A 64 -4.27 11.15 10.70
N TYR A 65 -5.09 10.25 11.27
CA TYR A 65 -5.02 9.90 12.70
C TYR A 65 -3.98 8.82 13.02
N TYR A 66 -3.59 7.98 12.05
CA TYR A 66 -2.56 6.95 12.23
C TYR A 66 -1.12 7.45 12.04
N PHE A 67 -0.94 8.67 11.53
CA PHE A 67 0.38 9.23 11.27
C PHE A 67 0.88 10.04 12.46
N MET A 68 1.21 9.36 13.55
CA MET A 68 1.93 10.01 14.64
C MET A 68 3.44 10.03 14.36
N LEU A 69 3.99 8.94 13.80
CA LEU A 69 5.42 8.78 13.51
C LEU A 69 5.69 8.53 12.03
N ALA A 70 6.65 9.28 11.49
CA ALA A 70 7.08 9.17 10.11
C ALA A 70 8.61 9.07 9.99
N ILE A 71 9.07 8.14 9.16
CA ILE A 71 10.44 8.04 8.70
C ILE A 71 10.57 8.79 7.38
N ARG A 72 11.30 9.90 7.37
CA ARG A 72 11.45 10.77 6.20
C ARG A 72 12.86 11.31 6.05
N PHE A 73 13.16 11.87 4.88
CA PHE A 73 14.42 12.55 4.64
C PHE A 73 14.41 13.95 5.27
N ALA A 74 15.44 14.25 6.05
CA ALA A 74 15.81 15.59 6.48
C ALA A 74 16.96 16.07 5.60
N ARG A 75 16.79 17.24 4.96
CA ARG A 75 17.87 17.83 4.17
C ARG A 75 18.90 18.44 5.11
N VAL A 76 20.15 18.07 4.90
CA VAL A 76 21.33 18.63 5.57
C VAL A 76 22.37 19.06 4.53
N GLY A 77 23.37 19.82 4.95
CA GLY A 77 24.48 20.25 4.09
C GLY A 77 24.27 21.61 3.43
N LYS A 78 25.12 21.91 2.44
CA LYS A 78 25.26 23.25 1.84
C LYS A 78 24.32 23.45 0.65
N LYS A 79 24.12 24.71 0.26
CA LYS A 79 23.52 25.05 -1.03
C LYS A 79 24.34 24.36 -2.14
N ASN A 80 23.67 23.67 -3.08
CA ASN A 80 24.25 22.88 -4.19
C ASN A 80 25.00 21.58 -3.82
N LYS A 81 25.20 21.28 -2.54
CA LYS A 81 25.71 19.98 -2.05
C LYS A 81 24.77 19.47 -0.97
N ALA A 82 23.61 18.98 -1.41
CA ALA A 82 22.56 18.53 -0.51
C ALA A 82 22.87 17.10 -0.07
N GLN A 83 22.91 16.90 1.24
CA GLN A 83 22.97 15.59 1.87
C GLN A 83 21.64 15.33 2.58
N PHE A 84 21.29 14.08 2.80
CA PHE A 84 20.04 13.72 3.45
C PHE A 84 20.31 12.82 4.66
N GLN A 85 19.63 13.10 5.75
CA GLN A 85 19.54 12.19 6.89
C GLN A 85 18.19 11.51 6.88
N ILE A 86 18.15 10.26 7.31
CA ILE A 86 16.92 9.49 7.49
C ILE A 86 16.57 9.60 8.97
N VAL A 87 15.46 10.28 9.24
CA VAL A 87 15.05 10.61 10.61
C VAL A 87 13.67 10.02 10.90
N ALA A 88 13.51 9.49 12.11
CA ALA A 88 12.22 9.19 12.70
C ALA A 88 11.74 10.43 13.45
N GLN A 89 10.60 10.98 13.06
CA GLN A 89 10.04 12.17 13.69
C GLN A 89 8.51 12.16 13.65
N GLU A 90 7.90 13.03 14.44
CA GLU A 90 6.45 13.22 14.42
C GLU A 90 5.98 13.77 13.07
N HIS A 91 4.77 13.40 12.65
CA HIS A 91 4.31 13.77 11.32
C HIS A 91 4.19 15.29 11.11
N THR A 92 3.78 15.99 12.16
CA THR A 92 3.52 17.44 12.23
C THR A 92 4.77 18.29 12.16
N VAL A 93 5.94 17.71 12.47
CA VAL A 93 7.21 18.46 12.51
C VAL A 93 7.73 18.70 11.10
N ALA A 94 8.24 19.92 10.89
CA ALA A 94 8.87 20.31 9.63
C ALA A 94 10.06 19.38 9.27
N PRO A 95 10.28 19.06 7.99
CA PRO A 95 11.44 18.27 7.58
C PRO A 95 12.76 18.93 8.02
N GLY A 96 13.57 18.21 8.83
CA GLY A 96 14.82 18.73 9.39
C GLY A 96 14.67 19.45 10.75
N GLY A 97 13.46 19.46 11.34
CA GLY A 97 13.23 19.95 12.69
C GLY A 97 13.60 18.93 13.78
N ARG A 98 12.87 18.99 14.89
CA ARG A 98 13.02 18.07 16.02
C ARG A 98 12.68 16.64 15.58
N HIS A 99 13.64 15.75 15.73
CA HIS A 99 13.49 14.32 15.45
C HIS A 99 13.73 13.51 16.72
N ILE A 100 13.20 12.29 16.74
CA ILE A 100 13.35 11.36 17.85
C ILE A 100 14.68 10.62 17.74
N GLU A 101 14.97 10.12 16.53
CA GLU A 101 16.19 9.35 16.27
C GLU A 101 16.65 9.49 14.81
N VAL A 102 17.98 9.52 14.63
CA VAL A 102 18.61 9.44 13.30
C VAL A 102 18.93 7.98 12.98
N LEU A 103 18.24 7.47 11.96
CA LEU A 103 18.31 6.07 11.50
C LEU A 103 19.38 5.84 10.43
N GLY A 104 19.86 6.91 9.80
CA GLY A 104 20.91 6.80 8.79
C GLY A 104 21.19 8.10 8.04
N SER A 105 22.08 8.00 7.06
CA SER A 105 22.43 9.07 6.14
C SER A 105 22.44 8.57 4.69
N TRP A 106 22.19 9.50 3.77
CA TRP A 106 22.17 9.29 2.34
C TRP A 106 22.85 10.47 1.65
N ASP A 107 23.94 10.17 0.93
CA ASP A 107 24.58 11.14 0.05
C ASP A 107 24.13 10.87 -1.41
N PRO A 108 23.35 11.77 -2.03
CA PRO A 108 22.89 11.60 -3.40
C PRO A 108 24.00 11.78 -4.45
N HIS A 109 25.08 12.48 -4.11
CA HIS A 109 26.21 12.74 -5.02
C HIS A 109 27.13 11.52 -5.09
N GLN A 110 27.44 10.93 -3.94
CA GLN A 110 28.27 9.73 -3.85
C GLN A 110 27.45 8.43 -3.95
N LYS A 111 26.11 8.50 -3.84
CA LYS A 111 25.19 7.36 -3.80
C LYS A 111 25.49 6.37 -2.67
N VAL A 112 26.08 6.87 -1.58
CA VAL A 112 26.42 6.11 -0.37
C VAL A 112 25.31 6.27 0.66
N ALA A 113 24.84 5.14 1.20
CA ALA A 113 23.87 5.11 2.30
C ALA A 113 24.51 4.44 3.51
N VAL A 114 24.38 5.06 4.68
CA VAL A 114 24.73 4.45 5.97
C VAL A 114 23.42 4.24 6.73
N LEU A 115 23.01 2.99 6.91
CA LEU A 115 21.70 2.64 7.47
C LEU A 115 21.88 1.81 8.75
N LYS A 116 21.15 2.16 9.82
CA LYS A 116 21.05 1.36 11.04
C LYS A 116 19.89 0.38 10.91
N GLU A 117 20.12 -0.76 10.27
CA GLU A 117 19.06 -1.71 9.91
C GLU A 117 18.19 -2.17 11.09
N GLU A 118 18.80 -2.47 12.22
CA GLU A 118 18.10 -2.92 13.44
C GLU A 118 17.08 -1.89 13.91
N ARG A 119 17.49 -0.62 13.97
CA ARG A 119 16.64 0.49 14.40
C ARG A 119 15.54 0.78 13.38
N ILE A 120 15.86 0.69 12.09
CA ILE A 120 14.87 0.84 11.02
C ILE A 120 13.77 -0.23 11.15
N LYS A 121 14.15 -1.50 11.32
CA LYS A 121 13.22 -2.61 11.51
C LYS A 121 12.36 -2.44 12.77
N TYR A 122 12.96 -1.98 13.86
CA TYR A 122 12.22 -1.64 15.09
C TYR A 122 11.15 -0.57 14.84
N TRP A 123 11.50 0.56 14.21
CA TRP A 123 10.50 1.61 13.97
C TRP A 123 9.42 1.17 12.98
N LEU A 124 9.76 0.34 11.99
CA LEU A 124 8.78 -0.28 11.11
C LEU A 124 7.82 -1.20 11.87
N SER A 125 8.30 -1.98 12.83
CA SER A 125 7.45 -2.85 13.66
C SER A 125 6.54 -2.04 14.61
N GLN A 126 6.97 -0.84 15.02
CA GLN A 126 6.14 0.11 15.78
C GLN A 126 5.09 0.84 14.91
N GLY A 127 5.02 0.56 13.60
CA GLY A 127 4.06 1.19 12.69
C GLY A 127 4.48 2.55 12.14
N ALA A 128 5.76 2.92 12.24
CA ALA A 128 6.25 4.16 11.66
C ALA A 128 6.10 4.16 10.14
N GLN A 129 5.50 5.22 9.60
CA GLN A 129 5.22 5.33 8.17
C GLN A 129 6.43 5.86 7.41
N VAL A 130 6.85 5.16 6.36
CA VAL A 130 8.00 5.54 5.54
C VAL A 130 7.56 6.33 4.33
N SER A 131 8.21 7.46 4.06
CA SER A 131 8.04 8.21 2.81
C SER A 131 8.46 7.38 1.59
N ASP A 132 7.76 7.51 0.47
CA ASP A 132 7.98 6.67 -0.73
C ASP A 132 9.43 6.70 -1.24
N SER A 133 10.11 7.85 -1.19
CA SER A 133 11.52 7.97 -1.59
C SER A 133 12.46 7.20 -0.66
N VAL A 134 12.18 7.21 0.64
CA VAL A 134 12.96 6.48 1.66
C VAL A 134 12.69 4.98 1.53
N TYR A 135 11.43 4.60 1.30
CA TYR A 135 11.04 3.22 1.02
C TYR A 135 11.80 2.67 -0.18
N ASN A 136 11.88 3.43 -1.27
CA ASN A 136 12.65 3.04 -2.45
C ASN A 136 14.15 2.90 -2.17
N LEU A 137 14.71 3.72 -1.28
CA LEU A 137 16.10 3.57 -0.83
C LEU A 137 16.29 2.27 -0.04
N PHE A 138 15.38 1.96 0.89
CA PHE A 138 15.42 0.72 1.66
C PHE A 138 15.28 -0.53 0.80
N VAL A 139 14.40 -0.51 -0.20
CA VAL A 139 14.28 -1.57 -1.21
C VAL A 139 15.56 -1.71 -2.01
N SER A 140 16.15 -0.59 -2.46
CA SER A 140 17.39 -0.62 -3.24
C SER A 140 18.60 -1.11 -2.45
N LYS A 141 18.57 -0.99 -1.12
CA LYS A 141 19.62 -1.46 -0.21
C LYS A 141 19.32 -2.82 0.42
N GLY A 142 18.17 -3.44 0.09
CA GLY A 142 17.80 -4.77 0.59
C GLY A 142 17.31 -4.81 2.04
N VAL A 143 17.03 -3.66 2.67
CA VAL A 143 16.52 -3.60 4.05
C VAL A 143 15.05 -4.05 4.12
N ILE A 144 14.28 -3.77 3.06
CA ILE A 144 12.88 -4.16 2.90
C ILE A 144 12.72 -4.84 1.54
N SER A 145 12.02 -5.97 1.50
CA SER A 145 11.60 -6.59 0.24
C SER A 145 10.27 -5.99 -0.23
N GLY A 146 10.23 -5.50 -1.47
CA GLY A 146 9.00 -4.95 -2.05
C GLY A 146 9.23 -4.23 -3.38
N GLU A 147 8.14 -3.90 -4.07
CA GLU A 147 8.18 -3.15 -5.31
C GLU A 147 8.42 -1.66 -5.07
N LYS A 148 9.23 -1.02 -5.91
CA LYS A 148 9.49 0.42 -5.81
C LYS A 148 8.21 1.22 -6.07
N ARG A 149 7.92 2.16 -5.18
CA ARG A 149 6.79 3.07 -5.30
C ARG A 149 7.08 4.17 -6.31
N LYS A 150 6.07 4.53 -7.12
CA LYS A 150 6.20 5.60 -8.11
C LYS A 150 6.19 6.97 -7.40
N VAL A 151 7.35 7.61 -7.31
CA VAL A 151 7.47 8.96 -6.75
C VAL A 151 7.32 9.99 -7.87
N LYS A 152 6.27 10.82 -7.80
CA LYS A 152 6.13 11.99 -8.68
C LYS A 152 6.95 13.14 -8.11
N MET A 153 8.06 13.47 -8.77
CA MET A 153 8.82 14.68 -8.42
C MET A 153 7.99 15.91 -8.83
N PRO A 154 7.71 16.87 -7.93
CA PRO A 154 7.11 18.13 -8.33
C PRO A 154 8.07 18.83 -9.29
N LYS A 155 7.55 19.20 -10.47
CA LYS A 155 8.29 19.98 -11.47
C LYS A 155 8.71 21.30 -10.82
N LYS A 156 9.99 21.67 -10.96
CA LYS A 156 10.51 22.95 -10.46
C LYS A 156 9.68 24.07 -11.07
N VAL A 157 8.82 24.70 -10.28
CA VAL A 157 8.14 25.93 -10.69
C VAL A 157 9.23 27.00 -10.71
N GLU A 158 9.63 27.40 -11.92
CA GLU A 158 10.51 28.54 -12.11
C GLU A 158 9.81 29.76 -11.51
N LYS A 159 10.45 30.37 -10.51
CA LYS A 159 9.96 31.62 -9.92
C LYS A 159 10.03 32.68 -11.01
N VAL A 160 8.89 33.10 -11.53
CA VAL A 160 8.79 34.35 -12.30
C VAL A 160 9.38 35.44 -11.40
N LYS A 161 10.49 36.04 -11.82
CA LYS A 161 11.06 37.23 -11.18
C LYS A 161 9.95 38.28 -11.21
N ALA A 162 9.45 38.69 -10.05
CA ALA A 162 8.70 39.91 -9.94
C ALA A 162 9.64 41.05 -10.35
N GLU A 163 9.35 41.69 -11.47
CA GLU A 163 9.96 42.95 -11.86
C GLU A 163 9.64 43.98 -10.78
N GLU A 164 10.69 44.53 -10.16
CA GLU A 164 10.59 45.69 -9.30
C GLU A 164 10.10 46.88 -10.14
N PRO A 165 9.02 47.59 -9.75
CA PRO A 165 8.67 48.83 -10.43
C PRO A 165 9.75 49.86 -10.12
N LYS A 166 10.52 50.23 -11.15
CA LYS A 166 11.37 51.42 -11.14
C LYS A 166 10.49 52.61 -10.75
N LYS A 167 10.74 53.18 -9.57
CA LYS A 167 10.22 54.50 -9.22
C LYS A 167 10.98 55.52 -10.08
N GLU A 168 10.31 56.04 -11.08
CA GLU A 168 10.74 57.24 -11.82
C GLU A 168 10.60 58.46 -10.90
N VAL A 169 11.65 59.28 -10.92
CA VAL A 169 11.78 60.56 -10.21
C VAL A 169 11.12 61.64 -11.07
N PRO A 170 10.24 62.50 -10.52
CA PRO A 170 9.95 63.79 -11.13
C PRO A 170 10.85 64.89 -10.53
N HIS A 171 11.26 65.77 -11.42
CA HIS A 171 12.23 66.86 -11.30
C HIS A 171 11.93 67.88 -10.18
#